data_AF-A0AAV2M5V5-F1
#
_entry.id   AF-A0AAV2M5V5-F1
#
_cell.length_a   1.000
_cell.length_b   1.000
_cell.length_c   1.000
_cell.angle_alpha   90.00
_cell.angle_beta   90.00
_cell.angle_gamma   90.00
#
_symmetry.space_group_name_H-M   'P 1'
#
loop_
_entity.id
_entity.type
_entity.pdbx_description
1 polymer ?
#
loop_
_entity_poly.entity_id
_entity_poly.type
_entity_poly.pdbx_seq_one_letter_code
_entity_poly.pdbx_strand_id
1 'polypeptide(L)'
;MRNVLVLTMPNQRNYNISTDPENKMNDYMAAYHDAVLFIGEVVRKIVKDRQLERRVDPFIAASLFRNTSFNGTAGTYRLDPQGDRDVTFYIIYTTLENKYKTLFTFDTATFEIVEMDSDPSFVWSKRLPNGTPDQGQVNFLPPIPTSTSDFHLQMEIYPLTFKHNV
;
A
#
# COMPACT_ATOMS: atom_id res chain seq x y z
N MET A 1 -4.63 -6.51 16.64
CA MET A 1 -5.41 -5.26 16.62
C MET A 1 -6.89 -5.61 16.58
N ARG A 2 -7.79 -4.76 17.07
CA ARG A 2 -9.25 -4.99 17.05
C ARG A 2 -9.93 -3.87 16.27
N ASN A 3 -11.07 -4.17 15.64
CA ASN A 3 -11.88 -3.20 14.90
C ASN A 3 -11.08 -2.44 13.83
N VAL A 4 -10.28 -3.16 13.05
CA VAL A 4 -9.47 -2.56 11.98
C VAL A 4 -9.92 -3.03 10.60
N LEU A 5 -9.86 -2.09 9.66
CA LEU A 5 -9.91 -2.31 8.22
C LEU A 5 -8.57 -1.82 7.65
N VAL A 6 -7.84 -2.68 6.96
CA VAL A 6 -6.46 -2.40 6.54
C VAL A 6 -6.28 -2.77 5.08
N LEU A 7 -5.68 -1.86 4.31
CA LEU A 7 -5.13 -2.15 3.00
C LEU A 7 -3.68 -2.61 3.16
N THR A 8 -3.33 -3.79 2.65
CA THR A 8 -1.97 -4.34 2.79
C THR A 8 -1.58 -5.24 1.63
N MET A 9 -0.29 -5.56 1.51
CA MET A 9 0.19 -6.57 0.57
C MET A 9 0.00 -7.98 1.16
N PRO A 10 -0.29 -9.00 0.33
CA PRO A 10 -0.43 -10.37 0.80
C PRO A 10 0.89 -10.92 1.33
N ASN A 11 0.78 -11.80 2.31
CA ASN A 11 1.93 -12.56 2.79
C ASN A 11 2.20 -13.76 1.86
N GLN A 12 2.69 -13.50 0.65
CA GLN A 12 3.05 -14.51 -0.37
C GLN A 12 4.58 -14.69 -0.49
N ARG A 13 5.31 -14.42 0.59
CA ARG A 13 6.78 -14.45 0.62
C ARG A 13 7.29 -15.89 0.66
N ASN A 14 8.41 -16.17 0.00
CA ASN A 14 9.14 -17.44 0.16
C ASN A 14 10.24 -17.35 1.24
N TYR A 15 10.16 -16.38 2.14
CA TYR A 15 11.07 -16.19 3.27
C TYR A 15 10.30 -15.73 4.51
N ASN A 16 10.91 -15.94 5.68
CA ASN A 16 10.35 -15.52 6.95
C ASN A 16 10.86 -14.12 7.31
N ILE A 17 9.95 -13.21 7.65
CA ILE A 17 10.31 -11.95 8.29
C ILE A 17 10.73 -12.26 9.72
N SER A 18 11.92 -11.83 10.09
CA SER A 18 12.40 -11.97 11.46
C SER A 18 11.86 -10.85 12.33
N THR A 19 11.47 -11.18 13.56
CA THR A 19 11.19 -10.21 14.63
C THR A 19 12.40 -9.90 15.49
N ASP A 20 13.51 -10.63 15.30
CA ASP A 20 14.79 -10.39 15.96
C ASP A 20 15.42 -9.09 15.43
N PRO A 21 15.69 -8.08 16.28
CA PRO A 21 16.34 -6.84 15.88
C PRO A 21 17.70 -7.03 15.19
N GLU A 22 18.41 -8.13 15.45
CA GLU A 22 19.71 -8.43 14.83
C GLU A 22 19.55 -9.01 13.42
N ASN A 23 18.44 -9.71 13.15
CA ASN A 23 18.11 -10.23 11.83
C ASN A 23 17.16 -9.27 11.11
N LYS A 24 17.73 -8.46 10.23
CA LYS A 24 17.03 -7.36 9.55
C LYS A 24 16.13 -7.81 8.39
N MET A 25 16.03 -9.10 8.09
CA MET A 25 15.32 -9.60 6.90
C MET A 25 13.86 -9.13 6.87
N ASN A 26 13.52 -8.36 5.83
CA ASN A 26 12.21 -7.76 5.61
C ASN A 26 11.95 -7.56 4.11
N ASP A 27 10.76 -7.07 3.78
CA ASP A 27 10.31 -6.88 2.39
C ASP A 27 11.21 -5.95 1.57
N TYR A 28 11.76 -4.91 2.20
CA TYR A 28 12.69 -4.02 1.53
C TYR A 28 14.00 -4.72 1.22
N MET A 29 14.56 -5.47 2.18
CA MET A 29 15.80 -6.21 1.96
C MET A 29 15.66 -7.26 0.85
N ALA A 30 14.57 -8.02 0.86
CA ALA A 30 14.29 -9.00 -0.19
C ALA A 30 14.13 -8.31 -1.56
N ALA A 31 13.37 -7.21 -1.63
CA ALA A 31 13.18 -6.47 -2.89
C ALA A 31 14.49 -5.90 -3.44
N TYR A 32 15.35 -5.30 -2.61
CA TYR A 32 16.65 -4.80 -3.05
C TYR A 32 17.59 -5.93 -3.51
N HIS A 33 17.62 -7.04 -2.77
CA HIS A 33 18.37 -8.23 -3.16
C HIS A 33 17.92 -8.73 -4.55
N ASP A 34 16.62 -8.92 -4.73
CA ASP A 34 16.04 -9.44 -5.97
C ASP A 34 16.25 -8.45 -7.14
N ALA A 35 16.19 -7.14 -6.88
CA ALA A 35 16.49 -6.11 -7.89
C ALA A 35 17.95 -6.18 -8.37
N VAL A 36 18.92 -6.41 -7.48
CA VAL A 36 20.34 -6.57 -7.87
C VAL A 36 20.52 -7.79 -8.76
N LEU A 37 19.87 -8.91 -8.44
CA LEU A 37 19.90 -10.10 -9.28
C LEU A 37 19.32 -9.84 -10.66
N PHE A 38 18.17 -9.17 -10.72
CA PHE A 38 17.52 -8.80 -11.98
C PHE A 38 18.39 -7.87 -12.84
N ILE A 39 19.04 -6.87 -12.24
CA ILE A 39 20.05 -6.04 -12.93
C ILE A 39 21.15 -6.91 -13.52
N GLY A 40 21.67 -7.87 -12.76
CA GLY A 40 22.67 -8.83 -13.26
C GLY A 40 22.17 -9.64 -14.46
N GLU A 41 20.91 -10.07 -14.47
CA GLU A 41 20.30 -10.77 -15.60
C GLU A 41 20.20 -9.89 -16.85
N VAL A 42 19.75 -8.64 -16.69
CA VAL A 42 19.68 -7.68 -17.79
C VAL A 42 21.06 -7.37 -18.37
N VAL A 43 22.08 -7.17 -17.53
CA VAL A 43 23.46 -6.96 -17.98
C VAL A 43 23.99 -8.17 -18.76
N ARG A 44 23.75 -9.40 -18.28
CA ARG A 44 24.13 -10.61 -19.01
C ARG A 44 23.41 -10.71 -20.37
N LYS A 45 22.14 -10.28 -20.45
CA LYS A 45 21.37 -10.24 -21.70
C LYS A 45 21.99 -9.26 -22.69
N ILE A 46 22.37 -8.06 -22.23
CA ILE A 46 23.06 -7.05 -23.05
C ILE A 46 24.37 -7.61 -23.60
N VAL A 47 25.23 -8.17 -22.76
CA VAL A 47 26.54 -8.69 -23.19
C VAL A 47 26.42 -9.87 -24.16
N LYS A 48 25.38 -10.71 -24.03
CA LYS A 48 25.14 -11.83 -24.94
C LYS A 48 24.58 -11.41 -26.30
N ASP A 49 23.91 -10.27 -26.38
CA ASP A 49 23.31 -9.74 -27.60
C ASP A 49 24.14 -8.57 -28.15
N ARG A 50 24.98 -8.85 -29.15
CA ARG A 50 25.85 -7.83 -29.79
C ARG A 50 25.08 -6.66 -30.39
N GLN A 51 23.82 -6.84 -30.79
CA GLN A 51 23.02 -5.73 -31.34
C GLN A 51 22.55 -4.82 -30.20
N LEU A 52 22.12 -5.41 -29.08
CA LEU A 52 21.73 -4.67 -27.90
C LEU A 52 22.92 -3.96 -27.27
N GLU A 53 24.06 -4.65 -27.11
CA GLU A 53 25.32 -4.10 -26.59
C GLU A 53 25.75 -2.82 -27.32
N ARG A 54 25.72 -2.84 -28.67
CA ARG A 54 26.13 -1.68 -29.49
C ARG A 54 25.16 -0.50 -29.44
N ARG A 55 23.90 -0.76 -29.07
CA ARG A 55 22.84 0.25 -29.05
C ARG A 55 22.55 0.75 -27.65
N VAL A 56 23.02 0.07 -26.61
CA VAL A 56 22.62 0.39 -25.24
C VAL A 56 23.07 1.80 -24.88
N ASP A 57 22.10 2.64 -24.57
CA ASP A 57 22.23 3.97 -24.02
C ASP A 57 21.34 4.04 -22.75
N PRO A 58 21.35 5.13 -21.97
CA PRO A 58 20.53 5.21 -20.76
C PRO A 58 19.02 5.01 -21.00
N PHE A 59 18.49 5.39 -22.17
CA PHE A 59 17.08 5.24 -22.51
C PHE A 59 16.72 3.80 -22.86
N ILE A 60 17.53 3.14 -23.69
CA ILE A 60 17.37 1.71 -24.01
C ILE A 60 17.64 0.86 -22.77
N ALA A 61 18.59 1.23 -21.92
CA ALA A 61 18.82 0.55 -20.65
C ALA A 61 17.58 0.60 -19.76
N ALA A 62 16.94 1.76 -19.62
CA ALA A 62 15.73 1.91 -18.81
C ALA A 62 14.55 1.07 -19.33
N SER A 63 14.38 0.94 -20.65
CA SER A 63 13.28 0.15 -21.22
C SER A 63 13.41 -1.36 -20.98
N LEU A 64 14.63 -1.87 -20.75
CA LEU A 64 14.87 -3.27 -20.40
C LEU A 64 14.35 -3.66 -19.01
N PHE A 65 14.06 -2.67 -18.16
CA PHE A 65 13.51 -2.87 -16.82
C PHE A 65 11.99 -2.58 -16.74
N ARG A 66 11.32 -2.34 -17.87
CA ARG A 66 9.90 -2.01 -17.93
C ARG A 66 9.12 -3.07 -18.68
N ASN A 67 7.83 -3.19 -18.38
CA ASN A 67 6.90 -4.10 -19.04
C ASN A 67 7.46 -5.54 -19.11
N THR A 68 7.92 -6.04 -17.97
CA THR A 68 8.68 -7.29 -17.86
C THR A 68 8.36 -7.99 -16.56
N SER A 69 8.83 -9.24 -16.42
CA SER A 69 8.69 -9.99 -15.19
C SER A 69 9.92 -10.82 -14.89
N PHE A 70 10.18 -11.03 -13.60
CA PHE A 70 11.27 -11.86 -13.11
C PHE A 70 10.88 -12.53 -11.78
N ASN A 71 11.55 -13.63 -11.47
CA ASN A 71 11.31 -14.36 -10.22
C ASN A 71 12.35 -13.96 -9.18
N GLY A 72 11.90 -13.62 -7.99
CA GLY A 72 12.73 -13.32 -6.84
C GLY A 72 12.36 -14.14 -5.62
N THR A 73 13.04 -13.88 -4.50
CA THR A 73 12.75 -14.50 -3.20
C THR A 73 11.37 -14.11 -2.66
N ALA A 74 10.85 -12.93 -3.02
CA ALA A 74 9.48 -12.52 -2.66
C ALA A 74 8.38 -12.98 -3.65
N GLY A 75 8.70 -13.91 -4.55
CA GLY A 75 7.80 -14.40 -5.59
C GLY A 75 8.07 -13.74 -6.95
N THR A 76 7.08 -13.79 -7.84
CA THR A 76 7.18 -13.18 -9.18
C THR A 76 6.94 -11.68 -9.08
N TYR A 77 7.85 -10.90 -9.65
CA TYR A 77 7.74 -9.47 -9.87
C TYR A 77 7.25 -9.26 -11.29
N ARG A 78 6.15 -8.51 -11.45
CA ARG A 78 5.69 -7.97 -12.73
C ARG A 78 5.90 -6.46 -12.66
N LEU A 79 6.60 -5.91 -13.63
CA LEU A 79 6.89 -4.48 -13.75
C LEU A 79 6.06 -3.93 -14.91
N ASP A 80 5.34 -2.85 -14.64
CA ASP A 80 4.47 -2.18 -15.60
C ASP A 80 5.28 -1.40 -16.67
N PRO A 81 4.61 -0.76 -17.65
CA PRO A 81 5.29 0.05 -18.67
C PRO A 81 6.10 1.24 -18.13
N GLN A 82 5.88 1.66 -16.89
CA GLN A 82 6.59 2.73 -16.20
C GLN A 82 7.81 2.17 -15.42
N GLY A 83 7.82 0.87 -15.14
CA GLY A 83 8.85 0.17 -14.37
C GLY A 83 8.47 -0.02 -12.91
N ASP A 84 7.22 0.29 -12.55
CA ASP A 84 6.69 0.11 -11.20
C ASP A 84 6.17 -1.31 -11.03
N ARG A 85 6.29 -1.84 -9.81
CA ARG A 85 5.86 -3.20 -9.51
C ARG A 85 4.34 -3.27 -9.44
N ASP A 86 3.76 -4.19 -10.21
CA ASP A 86 2.37 -4.59 -10.04
C ASP A 86 2.17 -5.39 -8.74
N VAL A 87 1.12 -5.05 -8.00
CA VAL A 87 0.81 -5.62 -6.70
C VAL A 87 -0.68 -5.96 -6.62
N THR A 88 -1.00 -7.13 -6.09
CA THR A 88 -2.36 -7.43 -5.63
C THR A 88 -2.48 -6.98 -4.17
N PHE A 89 -3.26 -5.94 -3.89
CA PHE A 89 -3.55 -5.51 -2.53
C PHE A 89 -4.71 -6.30 -1.92
N TYR A 90 -4.67 -6.45 -0.60
CA TYR A 90 -5.67 -7.14 0.20
C TYR A 90 -6.29 -6.12 1.15
N ILE A 91 -7.61 -6.02 1.12
CA ILE A 91 -8.38 -5.32 2.15
C ILE A 91 -8.74 -6.37 3.19
N ILE A 92 -8.13 -6.28 4.37
CA ILE A 92 -8.38 -7.17 5.49
C ILE A 92 -9.19 -6.46 6.57
N TYR A 93 -10.08 -7.19 7.22
CA TYR A 93 -10.89 -6.68 8.33
C TYR A 93 -10.84 -7.62 9.53
N THR A 94 -11.24 -7.09 10.70
CA THR A 94 -11.40 -7.89 11.92
C THR A 94 -12.84 -8.39 12.06
N THR A 95 -13.04 -9.69 12.25
CA THR A 95 -14.36 -10.30 12.52
C THR A 95 -14.83 -10.07 13.96
N LEU A 96 -16.07 -10.44 14.27
CA LEU A 96 -16.63 -10.39 15.63
C LEU A 96 -15.81 -11.22 16.65
N GLU A 97 -15.15 -12.29 16.20
CA GLU A 97 -14.27 -13.14 17.01
C GLU A 97 -12.83 -12.61 17.10
N ASN A 98 -12.57 -11.38 16.66
CA ASN A 98 -11.24 -10.77 16.59
C ASN A 98 -10.26 -11.52 15.67
N LYS A 99 -10.75 -12.16 14.61
CA LYS A 99 -9.91 -12.81 13.59
C LYS A 99 -9.74 -11.90 12.38
N TYR A 100 -8.64 -12.06 11.64
CA TYR A 100 -8.45 -11.37 10.37
C TYR A 100 -9.06 -12.18 9.23
N LYS A 101 -9.88 -11.56 8.39
CA LYS A 101 -10.34 -12.09 7.09
C LYS A 101 -10.06 -11.08 5.98
N THR A 102 -9.86 -11.59 4.78
CA THR A 102 -9.79 -10.78 3.56
C THR A 102 -11.21 -10.50 3.08
N LEU A 103 -11.52 -9.22 2.86
CA LEU A 103 -12.79 -8.77 2.33
C LEU A 103 -12.74 -8.65 0.80
N PHE A 104 -11.70 -7.97 0.30
CA PHE A 104 -11.47 -7.77 -1.13
C PHE A 104 -9.99 -7.97 -1.47
N THR A 105 -9.72 -8.35 -2.72
CA THR A 105 -8.41 -8.14 -3.35
C THR A 105 -8.52 -7.12 -4.47
N PHE A 106 -7.46 -6.38 -4.73
CA PHE A 106 -7.35 -5.42 -5.83
C PHE A 106 -6.03 -5.64 -6.58
N ASP A 107 -6.07 -6.02 -7.85
CA ASP A 107 -4.87 -6.19 -8.70
C ASP A 107 -4.57 -4.90 -9.46
N THR A 108 -3.40 -4.29 -9.22
CA THR A 108 -3.04 -3.02 -9.86
C THR A 108 -2.78 -3.13 -11.37
N ALA A 109 -2.53 -4.32 -11.91
CA ALA A 109 -2.26 -4.47 -13.34
C ALA A 109 -3.54 -4.61 -14.17
N THR A 110 -4.54 -5.29 -13.61
CA THR A 110 -5.83 -5.49 -14.28
C THR A 110 -6.89 -4.48 -13.82
N PHE A 111 -6.62 -3.75 -12.73
CA PHE A 111 -7.56 -2.89 -12.03
C PHE A 111 -8.82 -3.62 -11.54
N GLU A 112 -8.73 -4.93 -11.35
CA GLU A 112 -9.85 -5.76 -10.93
C GLU A 112 -9.94 -5.83 -9.41
N ILE A 113 -11.17 -5.68 -8.90
CA ILE A 113 -11.51 -5.93 -7.50
C ILE A 113 -12.27 -7.26 -7.43
N VAL A 114 -11.83 -8.16 -6.55
CA VAL A 114 -12.49 -9.44 -6.31
C VAL A 114 -12.98 -9.48 -4.87
N GLU A 115 -14.26 -9.80 -4.71
CA GLU A 115 -14.88 -10.05 -3.42
C GLU A 115 -14.45 -11.43 -2.90
N MET A 116 -13.85 -11.44 -1.70
CA MET A 116 -13.33 -12.65 -1.07
C MET A 116 -14.23 -13.17 0.05
N ASP A 117 -15.15 -12.33 0.53
CA ASP A 117 -16.05 -12.64 1.62
C ASP A 117 -17.43 -12.01 1.37
N SER A 118 -18.36 -12.83 0.85
CA SER A 118 -19.70 -12.39 0.46
C SER A 118 -20.68 -12.24 1.62
N ASP A 119 -20.33 -12.72 2.81
CA ASP A 119 -21.13 -12.58 4.03
C ASP A 119 -20.23 -12.16 5.21
N PRO A 120 -19.72 -10.90 5.19
CA PRO A 120 -18.74 -10.45 6.16
C PRO A 120 -19.36 -10.17 7.54
N SER A 121 -18.74 -10.70 8.58
CA SER A 121 -19.14 -10.48 9.97
C SER A 121 -18.47 -9.22 10.54
N PHE A 122 -18.92 -8.04 10.10
CA PHE A 122 -18.33 -6.77 10.51
C PHE A 122 -18.60 -6.43 11.97
N VAL A 123 -17.62 -5.78 12.62
CA VAL A 123 -17.78 -5.22 13.96
C VAL A 123 -18.58 -3.92 13.99
N TRP A 124 -18.74 -3.24 12.85
CA TRP A 124 -19.35 -1.91 12.77
C TRP A 124 -20.86 -1.92 12.57
N SER A 125 -21.40 -2.87 11.78
CA SER A 125 -22.84 -3.11 11.54
C SER A 125 -22.98 -4.19 10.44
N LYS A 126 -24.07 -4.18 9.67
CA LYS A 126 -24.23 -4.99 8.44
C LYS A 126 -23.39 -4.52 7.23
N ARG A 127 -22.66 -3.40 7.37
CA ARG A 127 -21.85 -2.80 6.30
C ARG A 127 -20.65 -2.04 6.87
N LEU A 128 -19.69 -1.72 6.02
CA LEU A 128 -18.60 -0.80 6.35
C LEU A 128 -19.14 0.61 6.68
N PRO A 129 -18.45 1.37 7.54
CA PRO A 129 -18.77 2.77 7.81
C PRO A 129 -18.73 3.64 6.54
N ASN A 130 -19.42 4.78 6.57
CA ASN A 130 -19.29 5.79 5.53
C ASN A 130 -17.86 6.36 5.50
N GLY A 131 -17.36 6.68 4.30
CA GLY A 131 -16.05 7.32 4.12
C GLY A 131 -16.00 8.78 4.59
N THR A 132 -17.17 9.40 4.79
CA THR A 132 -17.31 10.71 5.41
C THR A 132 -17.81 10.55 6.83
N PRO A 133 -17.25 11.28 7.81
CA PRO A 133 -17.85 11.38 9.13
C PRO A 133 -19.31 11.80 8.99
N ASP A 134 -20.19 11.22 9.81
CA ASP A 134 -21.54 11.72 9.91
C ASP A 134 -21.48 13.17 10.37
N GLN A 135 -22.29 14.05 9.76
CA GLN A 135 -22.45 15.43 10.21
C GLN A 135 -23.25 15.44 11.52
N GLY A 136 -22.68 14.87 12.58
CA GLY A 136 -23.09 15.21 13.92
C GLY A 136 -22.76 16.67 14.12
N GLN A 137 -23.76 17.54 14.22
CA GLN A 137 -23.60 18.78 14.95
C GLN A 137 -23.12 18.42 16.35
N VAL A 138 -21.81 18.34 16.53
CA VAL A 138 -21.24 18.45 17.86
C VAL A 138 -21.36 19.93 18.18
N ASN A 139 -22.49 20.30 18.78
CA ASN A 139 -22.62 21.56 19.49
C ASN A 139 -21.64 21.47 20.66
N PHE A 140 -20.36 21.72 20.38
CA PHE A 140 -19.43 22.16 21.40
C PHE A 140 -19.99 23.47 21.89
N LEU A 141 -20.85 23.43 22.92
CA LEU A 141 -21.00 24.58 23.77
C LEU A 141 -19.60 24.82 24.33
N PRO A 142 -18.91 25.93 23.97
CA PRO A 142 -17.65 26.22 24.61
C PRO A 142 -17.91 26.27 26.12
N PRO A 143 -17.02 25.72 26.97
CA PRO A 143 -17.14 25.89 28.40
C PRO A 143 -17.23 27.39 28.70
N ILE A 144 -18.26 27.80 29.44
CA ILE A 144 -18.42 29.18 29.90
C ILE A 144 -17.18 29.47 30.77
N PRO A 145 -16.31 30.42 30.41
CA PRO A 145 -15.13 30.71 31.21
C PRO A 145 -15.57 31.32 32.53
N THR A 146 -15.22 30.67 33.64
CA THR A 146 -15.51 31.15 35.01
C THR A 146 -14.40 32.05 35.57
N SER A 147 -13.41 32.45 34.76
CA SER A 147 -12.30 33.32 35.19
C SER A 147 -11.67 34.05 34.00
N THR A 148 -11.35 35.33 34.19
CA THR A 148 -10.68 36.22 33.23
C THR A 148 -9.19 35.94 33.02
N SER A 149 -8.64 34.87 33.60
CA SER A 149 -7.21 34.55 33.55
C SER A 149 -6.77 33.61 32.42
N ASP A 150 -7.68 33.02 31.65
CA ASP A 150 -7.35 31.97 30.65
C ASP A 150 -7.19 32.48 29.21
N PHE A 151 -7.03 33.79 29.00
CA PHE A 151 -6.67 34.35 27.70
C PHE A 151 -5.17 34.17 27.41
N HIS A 152 -4.74 32.95 27.07
CA HIS A 152 -3.51 32.76 26.29
C HIS A 152 -3.57 31.51 25.39
N LEU A 153 -3.79 31.79 24.10
CA LEU A 153 -3.43 31.00 22.91
C LEU A 153 -4.08 29.61 22.73
N GLN A 154 -5.32 29.60 22.26
CA GLN A 154 -5.77 28.57 21.32
C GLN A 154 -5.44 29.02 19.89
N MET A 155 -4.50 28.34 19.23
CA MET A 155 -4.37 28.41 17.77
C MET A 155 -5.56 27.68 17.15
N GLU A 156 -6.43 28.44 16.49
CA GLU A 156 -7.49 27.91 15.64
C GLU A 156 -6.88 27.29 14.37
N ILE A 157 -7.02 25.97 14.21
CA ILE A 157 -6.87 25.32 12.91
C ILE A 157 -8.25 25.37 12.24
N TYR A 158 -8.43 26.33 11.34
CA TYR A 158 -9.59 26.37 10.45
C TYR A 158 -9.49 25.23 9.41
N PRO A 159 -10.53 24.39 9.23
CA PRO A 159 -10.56 23.48 8.10
C PRO A 159 -10.79 24.26 6.79
N LEU A 160 -9.93 24.02 5.81
CA LEU A 160 -10.07 24.50 4.43
C LEU A 160 -11.33 23.89 3.81
N THR A 161 -12.41 24.68 3.72
CA THR A 161 -13.57 24.38 2.86
C THR A 161 -13.18 24.56 1.40
N PHE A 162 -13.03 23.45 0.66
CA PHE A 162 -13.09 23.48 -0.81
C PHE A 162 -14.55 23.67 -1.25
N LYS A 163 -14.90 24.91 -1.60
CA LYS A 163 -16.10 25.19 -2.40
C LYS A 163 -15.79 24.80 -3.85
N HIS A 164 -16.43 23.75 -4.35
CA HIS A 164 -16.60 23.62 -5.80
C HIS A 164 -17.69 24.59 -6.22
N ASN A 165 -17.31 25.60 -6.99
CA ASN A 165 -18.23 26.43 -7.76
C ASN A 165 -18.09 26.03 -9.24
N VAL A 166 -19.26 25.76 -9.82
CA VAL A 166 -19.62 25.50 -11.22
C VAL A 166 -19.31 24.10 -11.75
#